data_AF-A0A7R8H5H5-F1
#
_entry.id   AF-A0A7R8H5H5-F1
#
_cell.length_a   1.000
_cell.length_b   1.000
_cell.length_c   1.000
_cell.angle_alpha   90.00
_cell.angle_beta   90.00
_cell.angle_gamma   90.00
#
_symmetry.space_group_name_H-M   'P 1'
#
loop_
_entity.id
_entity.type
_entity.pdbx_description
1 polymer ?
#
loop_
_entity_poly.entity_id
_entity_poly.type
_entity_poly.pdbx_seq_one_letter_code
_entity_poly.pdbx_strand_id
1 'polypeptide(L)'
;MSSSGGISLASFLPTPTQPTWDRDEERSAALEESGAVSSGSSTAVVSASCTAPPYGHRKGWTPRVPEDFGDGGAFPEIHVAQYPLDVGRPTKDNEKSTSLALQLDAEGKVKYDLIARRGHSKDKIVYSKFTDLLPKEVRDDGDLQKPDEEEIMSSTEKTRAALEKLTASKISAAMPVRAAEKLAPAQYIRYTPAQQGENFNSGASQRVIRMVETQRDPLSPPRFKINKKIPRGPPSPPAPVMHSPTRKVTVKEQQDWKIPPCISNWKNQKGYTIPLDKRLAADGRGLQQVHINENFAKTS
;
A
#
# COMPACT_ATOMS: atom_id res chain seq x y z
N MET A 1 -37.79 47.72 -37.83
CA MET A 1 -38.20 47.64 -36.40
C MET A 1 -37.08 46.93 -35.66
N SER A 2 -36.67 47.53 -34.56
CA SER A 2 -35.37 47.44 -33.89
C SER A 2 -34.96 46.05 -33.37
N SER A 3 -33.69 45.67 -33.55
CA SER A 3 -33.05 44.58 -32.82
C SER A 3 -32.50 45.09 -31.49
N SER A 4 -33.07 44.61 -30.38
CA SER A 4 -32.63 44.88 -29.02
C SER A 4 -31.31 44.18 -28.71
N GLY A 5 -30.21 44.93 -28.71
CA GLY A 5 -28.93 44.49 -28.16
C GLY A 5 -29.00 44.43 -26.64
N GLY A 6 -28.82 43.25 -26.04
CA GLY A 6 -28.80 43.06 -24.60
C GLY A 6 -27.61 43.76 -23.97
N ILE A 7 -27.87 44.64 -23.02
CA ILE A 7 -26.86 45.42 -22.30
C ILE A 7 -26.35 44.56 -21.14
N SER A 8 -25.03 44.32 -21.09
CA SER A 8 -24.38 43.55 -20.03
C SER A 8 -24.44 44.29 -18.68
N LEU A 9 -24.89 43.60 -17.63
CA LEU A 9 -24.98 44.10 -16.25
C LEU A 9 -23.64 44.62 -15.70
N ALA A 10 -22.51 44.17 -16.27
CA ALA A 10 -21.17 44.63 -15.90
C ALA A 10 -20.90 46.10 -16.25
N SER A 11 -21.65 46.68 -17.19
CA SER A 11 -21.49 48.10 -17.59
C SER A 11 -22.16 49.10 -16.66
N PHE A 12 -23.05 48.65 -15.77
CA PHE A 12 -23.79 49.50 -14.83
C PHE A 12 -23.23 49.50 -13.41
N LEU A 13 -22.22 48.68 -13.12
CA LEU A 13 -21.64 48.60 -11.78
C LEU A 13 -20.31 49.36 -11.71
N PRO A 14 -20.07 50.13 -10.63
CA PRO A 14 -18.79 50.79 -10.41
C PRO A 14 -17.67 49.75 -10.32
N THR A 15 -16.51 50.08 -10.88
CA THR A 15 -15.34 49.20 -10.87
C THR A 15 -14.98 48.80 -9.43
N PRO A 16 -14.85 47.50 -9.12
CA PRO A 16 -14.58 47.04 -7.76
C PRO A 16 -13.24 47.60 -7.25
N THR A 17 -13.25 48.19 -6.05
CA THR A 17 -12.10 48.86 -5.43
C THR A 17 -11.27 47.93 -4.54
N GLN A 18 -11.59 46.64 -4.49
CA GLN A 18 -10.89 45.63 -3.69
C GLN A 18 -10.09 44.72 -4.62
N PRO A 19 -8.77 44.55 -4.42
CA PRO A 19 -7.98 43.64 -5.24
C PRO A 19 -8.47 42.20 -5.00
N THR A 20 -9.08 41.60 -6.01
CA THR A 20 -9.37 40.18 -6.02
C THR A 20 -8.05 39.44 -6.09
N TRP A 21 -7.70 38.73 -5.02
CA TRP A 21 -6.58 37.80 -5.05
C TRP A 21 -7.02 36.55 -5.81
N ASP A 22 -6.82 36.57 -7.12
CA ASP A 22 -7.08 35.45 -7.99
C ASP A 22 -5.76 34.75 -8.32
N ARG A 23 -5.64 33.48 -7.90
CA ARG A 23 -4.41 32.69 -8.03
C ARG A 23 -3.98 32.51 -9.49
N ASP A 24 -4.95 32.60 -10.40
CA ASP A 24 -4.73 32.48 -11.83
C ASP A 24 -4.23 33.79 -12.46
N GLU A 25 -4.49 34.95 -11.83
CA GLU A 25 -4.03 36.27 -12.26
C GLU A 25 -2.56 36.51 -11.87
N GLU A 26 -2.14 36.07 -10.69
CA GLU A 26 -0.72 36.05 -10.28
C GLU A 26 0.09 35.06 -11.15
N ARG A 27 -0.52 33.94 -11.55
CA ARG A 27 0.09 32.98 -12.47
C ARG A 27 0.22 33.53 -13.88
N SER A 28 -0.74 34.33 -14.34
CA SER A 28 -0.69 34.97 -15.67
C SER A 28 0.25 36.18 -15.68
N ALA A 29 0.32 36.97 -14.60
CA ALA A 29 1.33 38.03 -14.44
C ALA A 29 2.75 37.46 -14.35
N ALA A 30 2.95 36.33 -13.65
CA ALA A 30 4.23 35.63 -13.63
C ALA A 30 4.60 35.02 -15.01
N LEU A 31 3.59 34.70 -15.85
CA LEU A 31 3.80 34.26 -17.24
C LEU A 31 4.09 35.44 -18.19
N GLU A 32 3.58 36.63 -17.90
CA GLU A 32 3.93 37.86 -18.61
C GLU A 32 5.34 38.36 -18.25
N GLU A 33 5.75 38.25 -16.98
CA GLU A 33 7.11 38.59 -16.52
C GLU A 33 8.16 37.58 -17.04
N SER A 34 7.75 36.35 -17.34
CA SER A 34 8.60 35.32 -17.98
C SER A 34 8.54 35.32 -19.52
N GLY A 35 7.95 36.34 -20.14
CA GLY A 35 8.19 36.69 -21.55
C GLY A 35 7.61 35.73 -22.59
N ALA A 36 6.42 35.16 -22.36
CA ALA A 36 5.85 34.13 -23.23
C ALA A 36 4.48 34.48 -23.86
N VAL A 37 4.33 35.64 -24.53
CA VAL A 37 3.30 35.83 -25.57
C VAL A 37 3.84 36.74 -26.68
N SER A 38 4.11 36.18 -27.87
CA SER A 38 4.48 36.92 -29.07
C SER A 38 3.28 37.01 -30.03
N SER A 39 2.78 38.23 -30.24
CA SER A 39 1.81 38.56 -31.28
C SER A 39 2.56 38.98 -32.55
N GLY A 40 2.34 38.23 -33.63
CA GLY A 40 2.41 38.67 -35.04
C GLY A 40 3.67 39.38 -35.55
N SER A 41 4.68 38.61 -35.99
CA SER A 41 5.45 38.93 -37.20
C SER A 41 6.23 37.69 -37.66
N SER A 42 6.12 37.35 -38.94
CA SER A 42 6.75 36.17 -39.54
C SER A 42 8.26 36.35 -39.70
N THR A 43 9.01 36.03 -38.65
CA THR A 43 10.41 35.60 -38.73
C THR A 43 10.56 34.42 -37.78
N ALA A 44 10.97 33.27 -38.29
CA ALA A 44 11.14 32.05 -37.52
C ALA A 44 12.05 32.30 -36.31
N VAL A 45 11.46 32.42 -35.12
CA VAL A 45 12.20 32.49 -33.85
C VAL A 45 12.62 31.06 -33.54
N VAL A 46 13.83 30.70 -33.97
CA VAL A 46 14.49 29.48 -33.52
C VAL A 46 14.71 29.67 -32.02
N SER A 47 14.02 28.90 -31.18
CA SER A 47 14.40 28.77 -29.78
C SER A 47 15.78 28.13 -29.76
N ALA A 48 16.83 28.95 -29.69
CA ALA A 48 18.18 28.47 -29.45
C ALA A 48 18.18 27.93 -28.02
N SER A 49 17.94 26.62 -27.88
CA SER A 49 18.35 25.94 -26.66
C SER A 49 19.85 26.19 -26.52
N CYS A 50 20.29 26.66 -25.34
CA CYS A 50 21.70 26.68 -25.00
C CYS A 50 22.14 25.22 -24.82
N THR A 51 22.36 24.53 -25.94
CA THR A 51 22.78 23.14 -25.97
C THR A 51 24.30 23.09 -25.99
N ALA A 52 24.85 22.06 -25.35
CA ALA A 52 26.27 21.77 -25.36
C ALA A 52 26.82 21.78 -26.81
N PRO A 53 28.02 22.36 -27.06
CA PRO A 53 28.69 22.25 -28.34
C PRO A 53 28.79 20.78 -28.78
N PRO A 54 28.81 20.46 -30.08
CA PRO A 54 28.94 19.08 -30.53
C PRO A 54 30.25 18.46 -30.09
N TYR A 55 30.31 17.12 -30.10
CA TYR A 55 31.51 16.37 -29.73
C TYR A 55 32.74 16.88 -30.50
N GLY A 56 33.88 17.03 -29.80
CA GLY A 56 35.12 17.59 -30.35
C GLY A 56 35.24 19.13 -30.27
N HIS A 57 34.14 19.86 -30.09
CA HIS A 57 34.13 21.33 -29.97
C HIS A 57 33.92 21.84 -28.53
N ARG A 58 34.03 20.96 -27.53
CA ARG A 58 33.82 21.28 -26.11
C ARG A 58 35.10 21.70 -25.36
N LYS A 59 36.21 21.92 -26.07
CA LYS A 59 37.49 22.33 -25.45
C LYS A 59 37.35 23.75 -24.87
N GLY A 60 37.50 23.89 -23.56
CA GLY A 60 37.38 25.17 -22.85
C GLY A 60 35.95 25.57 -22.47
N TRP A 61 34.96 24.73 -22.78
CA TRP A 61 33.59 24.89 -22.32
C TRP A 61 33.35 23.98 -21.12
N THR A 62 32.66 24.48 -20.09
CA THR A 62 32.35 23.72 -18.87
C THR A 62 30.91 23.96 -18.46
N PRO A 63 30.07 22.92 -18.43
CA PRO A 63 28.68 23.05 -17.99
C PRO A 63 28.64 23.33 -16.47
N ARG A 64 27.83 24.31 -16.07
CA ARG A 64 27.62 24.73 -14.67
C ARG A 64 26.16 24.60 -14.24
N VAL A 65 25.23 24.82 -15.16
CA VAL A 65 23.79 24.78 -14.93
C VAL A 65 23.23 23.46 -15.49
N PRO A 66 22.17 22.87 -14.89
CA PRO A 66 21.52 21.68 -15.44
C PRO A 66 21.08 21.84 -16.91
N GLU A 67 20.76 23.07 -17.33
CA GLU A 67 20.35 23.41 -18.69
C GLU A 67 21.49 23.31 -19.71
N ASP A 68 22.75 23.49 -19.28
CA ASP A 68 23.93 23.39 -20.17
C ASP A 68 24.09 21.97 -20.76
N PHE A 69 23.47 20.97 -20.13
CA PHE A 69 23.47 19.58 -20.59
C PHE A 69 22.38 19.29 -21.62
N GLY A 70 21.47 20.23 -21.93
CA GLY A 70 20.37 20.03 -22.88
C GLY A 70 19.43 18.91 -22.45
N ASP A 71 19.42 17.80 -23.20
CA ASP A 71 18.63 16.58 -22.88
C ASP A 71 19.32 15.69 -21.82
N GLY A 72 20.38 16.20 -21.20
CA GLY A 72 21.16 15.54 -20.16
C GLY A 72 22.42 14.86 -20.67
N GLY A 73 23.02 14.04 -19.81
CA GLY A 73 24.29 13.38 -20.06
C GLY A 73 25.50 14.21 -19.63
N ALA A 74 26.47 13.55 -18.98
CA ALA A 74 27.73 14.17 -18.58
C ALA A 74 28.79 13.93 -19.66
N PHE A 75 29.68 14.90 -19.88
CA PHE A 75 30.70 14.85 -20.92
C PHE A 75 32.03 14.33 -20.35
N PRO A 76 32.48 13.11 -20.71
CA PRO A 76 33.70 12.54 -20.17
C PRO A 76 34.96 13.29 -20.59
N GLU A 77 34.92 14.03 -21.71
CA GLU A 77 36.05 14.88 -22.15
C GLU A 77 36.28 16.13 -21.28
N ILE A 78 35.32 16.50 -20.42
CA ILE A 78 35.44 17.64 -19.50
C ILE A 78 35.77 17.11 -18.12
N HIS A 79 37.01 17.32 -17.66
CA HIS A 79 37.52 16.80 -16.38
C HIS A 79 37.05 17.63 -15.18
N VAL A 80 35.74 17.81 -15.06
CA VAL A 80 35.05 18.48 -13.95
C VAL A 80 33.90 17.58 -13.51
N ALA A 81 33.61 17.56 -12.21
CA ALA A 81 32.45 16.85 -11.70
C ALA A 81 31.16 17.49 -12.25
N GLN A 82 30.42 16.72 -13.05
CA GLN A 82 29.21 17.15 -13.73
C GLN A 82 28.03 16.41 -13.13
N TYR A 83 26.93 17.14 -12.86
CA TYR A 83 25.73 16.58 -12.24
C TYR A 83 24.49 16.95 -13.07
N PRO A 84 24.29 16.36 -14.27
CA PRO A 84 23.05 16.54 -15.03
C PRO A 84 21.86 16.16 -14.14
N LEU A 85 20.80 16.97 -14.07
CA LEU A 85 19.64 16.71 -13.19
C LEU A 85 20.00 16.42 -11.71
N ASP A 86 21.11 16.97 -11.20
CA ASP A 86 21.66 16.71 -9.87
C ASP A 86 21.98 15.23 -9.56
N VAL A 87 22.00 14.32 -10.55
CA VAL A 87 22.37 12.92 -10.28
C VAL A 87 23.83 12.79 -9.88
N GLY A 88 24.09 12.02 -8.82
CA GLY A 88 25.44 11.80 -8.28
C GLY A 88 25.98 12.97 -7.44
N ARG A 89 25.23 14.06 -7.30
CA ARG A 89 25.60 15.16 -6.41
C ARG A 89 25.46 14.70 -4.96
N PRO A 90 26.51 14.85 -4.12
CA PRO A 90 26.34 14.62 -2.69
C PRO A 90 25.30 15.61 -2.15
N THR A 91 24.29 15.12 -1.44
CA THR A 91 23.29 15.98 -0.79
C THR A 91 24.00 16.91 0.19
N LYS A 92 23.53 18.17 0.30
CA LYS A 92 24.20 19.26 1.02
C LYS A 92 24.62 18.90 2.46
N ASP A 93 23.97 17.92 3.08
CA ASP A 93 24.19 17.57 4.49
C ASP A 93 24.63 16.12 4.73
N ASN A 94 24.88 15.30 3.69
CA ASN A 94 25.07 13.84 3.85
C ASN A 94 23.96 13.20 4.72
N GLU A 95 22.80 13.86 4.81
CA GLU A 95 21.70 13.45 5.68
C GLU A 95 21.03 12.23 5.08
N LYS A 96 20.94 11.18 5.89
CA LYS A 96 20.25 9.95 5.52
C LYS A 96 18.75 10.25 5.48
N SER A 97 18.17 10.25 4.30
CA SER A 97 16.72 10.41 4.13
C SER A 97 15.98 9.14 4.56
N THR A 98 14.92 9.29 5.36
CA THR A 98 14.02 8.18 5.78
C THR A 98 12.97 7.82 4.72
N SER A 99 12.94 8.55 3.58
CA SER A 99 12.01 8.32 2.48
C SER A 99 12.39 7.10 1.63
N LEU A 100 11.38 6.34 1.19
CA LEU A 100 11.58 5.32 0.17
C LEU A 100 11.85 5.97 -1.18
N ALA A 101 12.83 5.45 -1.92
CA ALA A 101 13.15 5.92 -3.27
C ALA A 101 11.94 5.78 -4.21
N LEU A 102 11.66 6.81 -5.01
CA LEU A 102 10.67 6.75 -6.07
C LEU A 102 11.16 5.79 -7.15
N GLN A 103 10.43 4.71 -7.39
CA GLN A 103 10.73 3.76 -8.46
C GLN A 103 9.71 3.89 -9.57
N LEU A 104 10.16 3.67 -10.80
CA LEU A 104 9.30 3.61 -11.98
C LEU A 104 9.07 2.14 -12.39
N ASP A 105 7.97 1.88 -13.10
CA ASP A 105 7.77 0.64 -13.83
C ASP A 105 8.41 0.68 -15.22
N ALA A 106 8.30 -0.44 -15.96
CA ALA A 106 8.87 -0.55 -17.30
C ALA A 106 8.19 0.41 -18.30
N GLU A 107 6.99 0.91 -17.98
CA GLU A 107 6.24 1.89 -18.78
C GLU A 107 6.57 3.34 -18.38
N GLY A 108 7.41 3.55 -17.36
CA GLY A 108 7.76 4.88 -16.85
C GLY A 108 6.75 5.48 -15.86
N LYS A 109 5.75 4.72 -15.40
CA LYS A 109 4.81 5.18 -14.37
C LYS A 109 5.39 5.00 -12.98
N VAL A 110 5.08 5.92 -12.08
CA VAL A 110 5.54 5.89 -10.69
C VAL A 110 4.89 4.71 -9.93
N LYS A 111 5.72 3.87 -9.29
CA LYS A 111 5.27 2.72 -8.50
C LYS A 111 4.80 3.12 -7.10
N TYR A 112 3.61 3.69 -7.01
CA TYR A 112 2.95 3.95 -5.72
C TYR A 112 2.62 2.66 -4.94
N ASP A 113 2.57 1.52 -5.63
CA ASP A 113 2.35 0.18 -5.05
C ASP A 113 3.40 -0.20 -3.98
N LEU A 114 4.60 0.38 -4.04
CA LEU A 114 5.64 0.14 -3.03
C LEU A 114 5.21 0.53 -1.61
N ILE A 115 4.32 1.51 -1.50
CA ILE A 115 3.76 1.92 -0.20
C ILE A 115 2.87 0.81 0.35
N ALA A 116 1.99 0.23 -0.49
CA ALA A 116 1.11 -0.87 -0.12
C ALA A 116 1.88 -2.19 0.16
N ARG A 117 3.00 -2.40 -0.52
CA ARG A 117 3.86 -3.58 -0.33
C ARG A 117 4.81 -3.48 0.87
N ARG A 118 4.89 -2.35 1.55
CA ARG A 118 5.81 -2.15 2.67
C ARG A 118 5.59 -3.23 3.75
N GLY A 119 6.60 -4.05 4.01
CA GLY A 119 6.54 -5.13 5.01
C GLY A 119 6.11 -6.50 4.45
N HIS A 120 5.75 -6.56 3.17
CA HIS A 120 5.53 -7.82 2.44
C HIS A 120 6.80 -8.21 1.65
N SER A 121 6.90 -9.49 1.24
CA SER A 121 7.93 -9.92 0.29
C SER A 121 7.69 -9.30 -1.08
N LYS A 122 8.76 -9.08 -1.85
CA LYS A 122 8.70 -8.61 -3.25
C LYS A 122 7.84 -9.51 -4.14
N ASP A 123 7.81 -10.81 -3.86
CA ASP A 123 7.12 -11.83 -4.64
C ASP A 123 5.64 -11.97 -4.25
N LYS A 124 5.21 -11.32 -3.15
CA LYS A 124 3.81 -11.33 -2.74
C LYS A 124 3.00 -10.41 -3.65
N ILE A 125 1.98 -10.97 -4.27
CA ILE A 125 1.04 -10.22 -5.12
C ILE A 125 0.14 -9.36 -4.23
N VAL A 126 0.14 -8.05 -4.47
CA VAL A 126 -0.74 -7.07 -3.84
C VAL A 126 -1.40 -6.30 -4.95
N TYR A 127 -2.74 -6.29 -4.97
CA TYR A 127 -3.51 -5.48 -5.89
C TYR A 127 -3.64 -4.08 -5.32
N SER A 128 -3.23 -3.07 -6.09
CA SER A 128 -3.24 -1.65 -5.69
C SER A 128 -3.60 -0.70 -6.83
N LYS A 129 -3.66 -1.20 -8.07
CA LYS A 129 -3.93 -0.38 -9.25
C LYS A 129 -5.41 -0.47 -9.64
N PHE A 130 -5.92 0.60 -10.27
CA PHE A 130 -7.27 0.57 -10.84
C PHE A 130 -7.40 -0.45 -11.98
N THR A 131 -6.31 -0.76 -12.68
CA THR A 131 -6.28 -1.84 -13.69
C THR A 131 -6.66 -3.20 -13.11
N ASP A 132 -6.43 -3.41 -11.82
CA ASP A 132 -6.75 -4.66 -11.12
C ASP A 132 -8.26 -4.78 -10.80
N LEU A 133 -8.98 -3.65 -10.80
CA LEU A 133 -10.44 -3.59 -10.62
C LEU A 133 -11.21 -3.86 -11.91
N LEU A 134 -10.56 -3.72 -13.06
CA LEU A 134 -11.20 -3.92 -14.35
C LEU A 134 -11.46 -5.42 -14.57
N PRO A 135 -12.67 -5.80 -15.01
CA PRO A 135 -12.94 -7.18 -15.36
C PRO A 135 -12.07 -7.58 -16.56
N LYS A 136 -11.47 -8.77 -16.48
CA LYS A 136 -10.79 -9.38 -17.63
C LYS A 136 -11.82 -10.12 -18.47
N GLU A 137 -11.90 -9.79 -19.75
CA GLU A 137 -12.73 -10.54 -20.69
C GLU A 137 -12.11 -11.92 -20.92
N VAL A 138 -12.88 -12.98 -20.68
CA VAL A 138 -12.48 -14.35 -20.99
C VAL A 138 -12.66 -14.53 -22.50
N ARG A 139 -11.55 -14.55 -23.25
CA ARG A 139 -11.57 -14.73 -24.71
C ARG A 139 -11.19 -16.15 -25.14
N ASP A 140 -10.49 -16.88 -24.28
CA ASP A 140 -9.99 -18.23 -24.54
C ASP A 140 -10.07 -19.05 -23.25
N ASP A 141 -10.41 -20.34 -23.38
CA ASP A 141 -10.59 -21.26 -22.25
C ASP A 141 -9.25 -21.74 -21.68
N GLY A 142 -8.13 -21.52 -22.39
CA GLY A 142 -6.78 -21.96 -22.01
C GLY A 142 -6.26 -21.37 -20.71
N ASP A 143 -6.53 -20.10 -20.42
CA ASP A 143 -6.05 -19.41 -19.21
C ASP A 143 -6.76 -19.88 -17.92
N LEU A 144 -7.92 -20.53 -18.05
CA LEU A 144 -8.76 -20.98 -16.95
C LEU A 144 -8.65 -22.49 -16.71
N GLN A 145 -7.70 -23.16 -17.35
CA GLN A 145 -7.46 -24.58 -17.15
C GLN A 145 -6.80 -24.84 -15.79
N LYS A 146 -7.15 -25.98 -15.20
CA LYS A 146 -6.41 -26.47 -14.04
C LYS A 146 -4.98 -26.80 -14.48
N PRO A 147 -3.99 -26.64 -13.59
CA PRO A 147 -2.65 -27.17 -13.82
C PRO A 147 -2.69 -28.66 -14.17
N ASP A 148 -1.63 -29.15 -14.77
CA ASP A 148 -1.53 -30.55 -15.19
C ASP A 148 -1.60 -31.50 -13.98
N GLU A 149 -2.10 -32.72 -14.20
CA GLU A 149 -2.31 -33.71 -13.14
C GLU A 149 -0.97 -34.09 -12.48
N GLU A 150 0.12 -34.12 -13.25
CA GLU A 150 1.47 -34.36 -12.71
C GLU A 150 1.94 -33.26 -11.74
N GLU A 151 1.63 -31.99 -12.02
CA GLU A 151 1.95 -30.86 -11.14
C GLU A 151 1.10 -30.88 -9.86
N ILE A 152 -0.17 -31.27 -9.99
CA ILE A 152 -1.08 -31.47 -8.87
C ILE A 152 -0.55 -32.58 -7.96
N MET A 153 -0.15 -33.73 -8.52
CA MET A 153 0.45 -34.82 -7.74
C MET A 153 1.76 -34.38 -7.08
N SER A 154 2.64 -33.68 -7.79
CA SER A 154 3.90 -33.16 -7.24
C SER A 154 3.68 -32.17 -6.09
N SER A 155 2.74 -31.24 -6.24
CA SER A 155 2.42 -30.25 -5.20
C SER A 155 1.72 -30.89 -3.99
N THR A 156 0.88 -31.90 -4.23
CA THR A 156 0.23 -32.69 -3.19
C THR A 156 1.26 -33.45 -2.37
N GLU A 157 2.23 -34.11 -3.01
CA GLU A 157 3.26 -34.87 -2.30
C GLU A 157 4.20 -33.96 -1.50
N LYS A 158 4.62 -32.83 -2.09
CA LYS A 158 5.42 -31.81 -1.37
C LYS A 158 4.69 -31.27 -0.15
N THR A 159 3.40 -30.98 -0.29
CA THR A 159 2.56 -30.44 0.78
C THR A 159 2.31 -31.49 1.85
N ARG A 160 2.02 -32.73 1.46
CA ARG A 160 1.88 -33.88 2.35
C ARG A 160 3.13 -34.07 3.20
N ALA A 161 4.30 -34.18 2.58
CA ALA A 161 5.57 -34.35 3.27
C ALA A 161 5.87 -33.19 4.25
N ALA A 162 5.56 -31.95 3.86
CA ALA A 162 5.71 -30.79 4.73
C ALA A 162 4.77 -30.82 5.95
N LEU A 163 3.50 -31.20 5.74
CA LEU A 163 2.52 -31.33 6.81
C LEU A 163 2.87 -32.49 7.75
N GLU A 164 3.29 -33.65 7.21
CA GLU A 164 3.75 -34.80 8.00
C GLU A 164 4.94 -34.43 8.88
N LYS A 165 5.89 -33.62 8.39
CA LYS A 165 7.01 -33.11 9.20
C LYS A 165 6.54 -32.23 10.37
N LEU A 166 5.55 -31.36 10.12
CA LEU A 166 4.99 -30.49 11.16
C LEU A 166 4.19 -31.28 12.20
N THR A 167 3.37 -32.24 11.76
CA THR A 167 2.57 -33.07 12.66
C THR A 167 3.44 -34.02 13.47
N ALA A 168 4.49 -34.61 12.89
CA ALA A 168 5.45 -35.44 13.63
C ALA A 168 6.11 -34.67 14.79
N SER A 169 6.46 -33.39 14.59
CA SER A 169 6.98 -32.52 15.66
C SER A 169 5.95 -32.23 16.76
N LYS A 170 4.66 -32.12 16.42
CA LYS A 170 3.58 -31.94 17.40
C LYS A 170 3.28 -33.23 18.17
N ILE A 171 3.29 -34.38 17.48
CA ILE A 171 3.07 -35.69 18.07
C ILE A 171 4.21 -36.02 19.05
N SER A 172 5.47 -35.81 18.65
CA SER A 172 6.63 -36.04 19.53
C SER A 172 6.63 -35.12 20.75
N ALA A 173 6.06 -33.91 20.63
CA ALA A 173 5.86 -33.02 21.75
C ALA A 173 4.80 -33.51 22.75
N ALA A 174 3.74 -34.15 22.25
CA ALA A 174 2.61 -34.64 23.04
C ALA A 174 2.85 -36.00 23.71
N MET A 175 3.82 -36.80 23.23
CA MET A 175 4.13 -38.10 23.83
C MET A 175 4.70 -37.93 25.27
N PRO A 176 4.07 -38.53 26.30
CA PRO A 176 4.45 -38.33 27.70
C PRO A 176 5.84 -38.86 28.08
N VAL A 177 6.25 -39.96 27.46
CA VAL A 177 7.56 -40.59 27.68
C VAL A 177 8.30 -40.58 26.35
N ARG A 178 9.49 -39.97 26.34
CA ARG A 178 10.37 -39.97 25.17
C ARG A 178 11.47 -40.99 25.39
N ALA A 179 11.64 -41.90 24.43
CA ALA A 179 12.89 -42.66 24.34
C ALA A 179 14.05 -41.68 24.11
N ALA A 180 15.22 -41.98 24.70
CA ALA A 180 16.40 -41.17 24.49
C ALA A 180 16.72 -41.08 22.98
N GLU A 181 16.77 -39.87 22.45
CA GLU A 181 17.08 -39.65 21.03
C GLU A 181 18.51 -40.11 20.74
N LYS A 182 18.69 -40.88 19.67
CA LYS A 182 20.02 -41.26 19.20
C LYS A 182 20.69 -40.03 18.60
N LEU A 183 21.89 -39.72 19.07
CA LEU A 183 22.65 -38.56 18.57
C LEU A 183 22.96 -38.74 17.09
N ALA A 184 22.72 -37.69 16.31
CA ALA A 184 23.12 -37.64 14.92
C ALA A 184 24.66 -37.67 14.80
N PRO A 185 25.22 -38.21 13.70
CA PRO A 185 26.65 -38.19 13.46
C PRO A 185 27.16 -36.74 13.31
N ALA A 186 28.46 -36.54 13.59
CA ALA A 186 29.09 -35.24 13.48
C ALA A 186 29.01 -34.69 12.05
N GLN A 187 28.60 -33.43 11.91
CA GLN A 187 28.49 -32.73 10.62
C GLN A 187 29.66 -31.76 10.44
N TYR A 188 30.25 -31.70 9.25
CA TYR A 188 31.29 -30.74 8.93
C TYR A 188 30.73 -29.64 8.02
N ILE A 189 30.81 -28.39 8.46
CA ILE A 189 30.31 -27.22 7.73
C ILE A 189 31.49 -26.36 7.33
N ARG A 190 31.56 -25.99 6.05
CA ARG A 190 32.54 -25.01 5.56
C ARG A 190 31.94 -23.62 5.66
N TYR A 191 32.60 -22.75 6.42
CA TYR A 191 32.15 -21.39 6.65
C TYR A 191 33.16 -20.37 6.11
N THR A 192 32.68 -19.45 5.28
CA THR A 192 33.44 -18.31 4.79
C THR A 192 33.03 -17.08 5.62
N PRO A 193 33.93 -16.54 6.45
CA PRO A 193 33.63 -15.33 7.23
C PRO A 193 33.41 -14.11 6.34
N ALA A 194 32.45 -13.25 6.71
CA ALA A 194 32.22 -11.97 6.02
C ALA A 194 33.32 -10.94 6.33
N GLN A 195 33.88 -10.98 7.54
CA GLN A 195 35.05 -10.19 7.90
C GLN A 195 36.31 -10.97 7.54
N GLN A 196 37.05 -10.48 6.56
CA GLN A 196 38.29 -11.07 6.09
C GLN A 196 39.45 -10.11 6.36
N GLY A 197 40.63 -10.67 6.61
CA GLY A 197 41.87 -9.95 6.82
C GLY A 197 42.98 -10.92 7.24
N GLU A 198 44.24 -10.60 6.94
CA GLU A 198 45.38 -11.49 7.21
C GLU A 198 45.52 -11.81 8.70
N ASN A 199 45.13 -10.87 9.57
CA ASN A 199 45.14 -11.05 11.03
C ASN A 199 44.00 -11.94 11.56
N PHE A 200 43.02 -12.28 10.72
CA PHE A 200 41.90 -13.14 11.09
C PHE A 200 42.06 -14.54 10.49
N ASN A 201 41.61 -15.55 11.24
CA ASN A 201 41.61 -16.95 10.80
C ASN A 201 42.99 -17.44 10.30
N SER A 202 44.08 -16.92 10.89
CA SER A 202 45.47 -17.22 10.53
C SER A 202 45.77 -17.09 9.02
N GLY A 203 45.15 -16.10 8.36
CA GLY A 203 45.30 -15.87 6.92
C GLY A 203 44.46 -16.79 6.02
N ALA A 204 43.69 -17.73 6.57
CA ALA A 204 42.81 -18.59 5.81
C ALA A 204 41.48 -17.89 5.49
N SER A 205 41.02 -18.01 4.24
CA SER A 205 39.75 -17.44 3.79
C SER A 205 38.51 -18.18 4.33
N GLN A 206 38.66 -19.45 4.74
CA GLN A 206 37.56 -20.31 5.17
C GLN A 206 37.95 -21.12 6.40
N ARG A 207 36.93 -21.56 7.15
CA ARG A 207 37.08 -22.49 8.29
C ARG A 207 36.12 -23.66 8.15
N VAL A 208 36.57 -24.85 8.54
CA VAL A 208 35.73 -26.04 8.60
C VAL A 208 35.34 -26.28 10.07
N ILE A 209 34.05 -26.30 10.33
CA ILE A 209 33.48 -26.42 11.68
C ILE A 209 32.87 -27.81 11.80
N ARG A 210 33.29 -28.56 12.81
CA ARG A 210 32.66 -29.82 13.19
C ARG A 210 31.53 -29.54 14.19
N MET A 211 30.29 -29.66 13.73
CA MET A 211 29.09 -29.56 14.55
C MET A 211 28.73 -30.93 15.13
N VAL A 212 28.57 -31.00 16.45
CA VAL A 212 28.13 -32.19 17.18
C VAL A 212 26.98 -31.78 18.10
N GLU A 213 25.87 -32.52 18.05
CA GLU A 213 24.75 -32.30 18.95
C GLU A 213 25.12 -32.71 20.37
N THR A 214 24.88 -31.82 21.34
CA THR A 214 25.15 -32.12 22.75
C THR A 214 24.12 -33.12 23.27
N GLN A 215 24.59 -34.18 23.94
CA GLN A 215 23.71 -35.17 24.54
C GLN A 215 22.78 -34.54 25.57
N ARG A 216 21.47 -34.71 25.37
CA ARG A 216 20.45 -34.22 26.27
C ARG A 216 20.12 -35.27 27.33
N ASP A 217 20.12 -34.84 28.60
CA ASP A 217 19.71 -35.70 29.71
C ASP A 217 18.18 -35.96 29.66
N PRO A 218 17.74 -37.23 29.56
CA PRO A 218 16.32 -37.58 29.53
C PRO A 218 15.57 -37.27 30.84
N LEU A 219 16.25 -37.12 31.97
CA LEU A 219 15.65 -36.80 33.27
C LEU A 219 15.64 -35.29 33.57
N SER A 220 16.26 -34.49 32.69
CA SER A 220 16.30 -33.04 32.89
C SER A 220 14.92 -32.39 32.66
N PRO A 221 14.39 -31.63 33.63
CA PRO A 221 13.11 -30.93 33.45
C PRO A 221 13.24 -29.75 32.46
N PRO A 222 12.12 -29.18 31.98
CA PRO A 222 12.13 -27.99 31.13
C PRO A 222 12.90 -26.82 31.76
N ARG A 223 13.88 -26.26 31.04
CA ARG A 223 14.81 -25.23 31.56
C ARG A 223 14.19 -23.85 31.75
N PHE A 224 13.15 -23.50 30.99
CA PHE A 224 12.59 -22.14 30.94
C PHE A 224 11.08 -22.12 31.15
N LYS A 225 10.58 -21.01 31.68
CA LYS A 225 9.14 -20.74 31.84
C LYS A 225 8.53 -20.32 30.50
N ILE A 226 7.68 -21.17 29.91
CA ILE A 226 7.06 -20.97 28.59
C ILE A 226 5.72 -20.20 28.69
N ASN A 227 5.16 -20.06 29.90
CA ASN A 227 3.85 -19.46 30.15
C ASN A 227 3.79 -17.92 30.07
N LYS A 228 4.84 -17.26 29.57
CA LYS A 228 4.84 -15.80 29.39
C LYS A 228 3.89 -15.43 28.25
N LYS A 229 2.73 -14.86 28.59
CA LYS A 229 1.75 -14.36 27.61
C LYS A 229 2.21 -13.00 27.09
N ILE A 230 2.38 -12.90 25.78
CA ILE A 230 2.77 -11.68 25.07
C ILE A 230 1.55 -11.26 24.23
N PRO A 231 1.24 -9.95 24.11
CA PRO A 231 0.20 -9.50 23.18
C PRO A 231 0.49 -9.99 21.77
N ARG A 232 -0.56 -10.17 20.96
CA ARG A 232 -0.36 -10.52 19.56
C ARG A 232 0.44 -9.40 18.89
N GLY A 233 1.43 -9.79 18.08
CA GLY A 233 2.17 -8.84 17.25
C GLY A 233 1.24 -8.11 16.28
N PRO A 234 1.71 -7.01 15.66
CA PRO A 234 0.93 -6.32 14.64
C PRO A 234 0.58 -7.29 13.51
N PRO A 235 -0.61 -7.16 12.89
CA PRO A 235 -0.95 -7.93 11.71
C PRO A 235 -0.02 -7.57 10.55
N SER A 236 -0.05 -8.36 9.49
CA SER A 236 0.57 -7.94 8.24
C SER A 236 -0.01 -6.59 7.78
N PRO A 237 0.78 -5.75 7.09
CA PRO A 237 0.32 -4.46 6.58
C PRO A 237 -1.01 -4.60 5.83
N PRO A 238 -1.98 -3.69 6.07
CA PRO A 238 -3.32 -3.80 5.50
C PRO A 238 -3.24 -3.78 3.98
N ALA A 239 -4.00 -4.65 3.33
CA ALA A 239 -4.13 -4.65 1.88
C ALA A 239 -4.96 -3.44 1.41
N PRO A 240 -4.65 -2.86 0.25
CA PRO A 240 -5.49 -1.83 -0.37
C PRO A 240 -6.93 -2.35 -0.57
N VAL A 241 -7.90 -1.50 -0.24
CA VAL A 241 -9.31 -1.87 -0.32
C VAL A 241 -9.85 -1.53 -1.70
N MET A 242 -10.19 -2.57 -2.46
CA MET A 242 -10.64 -2.51 -3.85
C MET A 242 -12.16 -2.43 -3.96
N HIS A 243 -12.74 -1.35 -3.46
CA HIS A 243 -14.18 -1.12 -3.57
C HIS A 243 -14.57 -0.51 -4.92
N SER A 244 -15.80 -0.76 -5.34
CA SER A 244 -16.44 0.08 -6.35
C SER A 244 -16.68 1.50 -5.79
N PRO A 245 -16.90 2.50 -6.66
CA PRO A 245 -17.27 3.85 -6.20
C PRO A 245 -18.44 3.81 -5.22
N THR A 246 -18.36 4.62 -4.16
CA THR A 246 -19.38 4.64 -3.12
C THR A 246 -20.75 5.02 -3.72
N ARG A 247 -21.77 4.23 -3.41
CA ARG A 247 -23.15 4.55 -3.81
C ARG A 247 -23.63 5.75 -3.00
N LYS A 248 -24.30 6.69 -3.66
CA LYS A 248 -24.90 7.85 -2.97
C LYS A 248 -26.09 7.38 -2.16
N VAL A 249 -26.03 7.54 -0.84
CA VAL A 249 -27.13 7.22 0.07
C VAL A 249 -28.13 8.37 0.07
N THR A 250 -29.43 8.05 -0.01
CA THR A 250 -30.49 9.06 0.11
C THR A 250 -30.86 9.29 1.58
N VAL A 251 -31.30 10.50 1.93
CA VAL A 251 -31.75 10.80 3.31
C VAL A 251 -32.90 9.89 3.73
N LYS A 252 -33.80 9.57 2.80
CA LYS A 252 -34.89 8.62 3.03
C LYS A 252 -34.37 7.23 3.40
N GLU A 253 -33.45 6.68 2.61
CA GLU A 253 -32.83 5.38 2.90
C GLU A 253 -32.18 5.38 4.28
N GLN A 254 -31.42 6.44 4.63
CA GLN A 254 -30.81 6.54 5.95
C GLN A 254 -31.84 6.59 7.10
N GLN A 255 -32.99 7.25 6.90
CA GLN A 255 -34.08 7.30 7.87
C GLN A 255 -34.79 5.96 8.01
N ASP A 256 -35.03 5.26 6.90
CA ASP A 256 -35.65 3.94 6.87
C ASP A 256 -34.79 2.90 7.62
N TRP A 257 -33.46 3.06 7.56
CA TRP A 257 -32.50 2.21 8.30
C TRP A 257 -32.21 2.69 9.73
N LYS A 258 -32.92 3.72 10.23
CA LYS A 258 -32.75 4.18 11.62
C LYS A 258 -33.46 3.23 12.58
N ILE A 259 -32.68 2.32 13.16
CA ILE A 259 -33.18 1.32 14.11
C ILE A 259 -33.55 2.00 15.45
N PRO A 260 -34.81 1.87 15.93
CA PRO A 260 -35.21 2.39 17.24
C PRO A 260 -34.46 1.71 18.40
N PRO A 261 -34.21 2.42 19.52
CA PRO A 261 -33.57 1.82 20.68
C PRO A 261 -34.44 0.70 21.26
N CYS A 262 -33.80 -0.40 21.66
CA CYS A 262 -34.49 -1.52 22.29
C CYS A 262 -34.82 -1.20 23.75
N ILE A 263 -36.10 -1.04 24.07
CA ILE A 263 -36.60 -0.88 25.43
C ILE A 263 -37.21 -2.21 25.86
N SER A 264 -36.48 -2.94 26.71
CA SER A 264 -36.92 -4.27 27.13
C SER A 264 -37.79 -4.22 28.39
N ASN A 265 -38.82 -5.07 28.45
CA ASN A 265 -39.69 -5.21 29.64
C ASN A 265 -39.02 -5.98 30.79
N TRP A 266 -37.92 -6.70 30.51
CA TRP A 266 -37.25 -7.58 31.47
C TRP A 266 -35.93 -7.03 32.00
N LYS A 267 -35.10 -6.42 31.15
CA LYS A 267 -33.72 -6.04 31.48
C LYS A 267 -33.47 -4.56 31.25
N ASN A 268 -33.06 -3.89 32.34
CA ASN A 268 -32.50 -2.54 32.30
C ASN A 268 -31.13 -2.56 33.00
N GLN A 269 -30.08 -2.89 32.26
CA GLN A 269 -28.73 -3.09 32.82
C GLN A 269 -28.17 -1.84 33.48
N LYS A 270 -28.45 -0.66 32.91
CA LYS A 270 -27.93 0.62 33.38
C LYS A 270 -28.89 1.36 34.31
N GLY A 271 -30.05 0.78 34.62
CA GLY A 271 -31.03 1.37 35.55
C GLY A 271 -31.63 2.69 35.08
N TYR A 272 -31.72 2.94 33.77
CA TYR A 272 -32.29 4.20 33.26
C TYR A 272 -33.75 4.37 33.67
N THR A 273 -34.13 5.57 34.08
CA THR A 273 -35.53 5.95 34.30
C THR A 273 -36.18 6.23 32.95
N ILE A 274 -36.97 5.27 32.46
CA ILE A 274 -37.67 5.37 31.17
C ILE A 274 -39.12 5.75 31.45
N PRO A 275 -39.64 6.82 30.83
CA PRO A 275 -41.04 7.20 30.99
C PRO A 275 -41.97 6.10 30.43
N LEU A 276 -43.16 6.00 31.00
CA LEU A 276 -44.08 4.89 30.74
C LEU A 276 -44.50 4.80 29.26
N ASP A 277 -44.66 5.94 28.57
CA ASP A 277 -44.99 6.00 27.15
C ASP A 277 -43.94 5.30 26.28
N LYS A 278 -42.66 5.55 26.53
CA LYS A 278 -41.56 4.91 25.78
C LYS A 278 -41.38 3.45 26.17
N ARG A 279 -41.72 3.08 27.40
CA ARG A 279 -41.65 1.69 27.87
C ARG A 279 -42.71 0.80 27.21
N LEU A 280 -43.88 1.35 26.94
CA LEU A 280 -44.97 0.68 26.24
C LEU A 280 -44.93 0.89 24.72
N ALA A 281 -44.10 1.78 24.20
CA ALA A 281 -44.07 2.12 22.78
C ALA A 281 -43.70 0.96 21.84
N ALA A 282 -42.86 0.02 22.31
CA ALA A 282 -42.49 -1.18 21.54
C ALA A 282 -43.52 -2.31 21.66
N ASP A 283 -44.61 -2.09 22.42
CA ASP A 283 -45.59 -3.10 22.75
C ASP A 283 -46.73 -3.09 21.71
N GLY A 284 -46.68 -4.05 20.79
CA GLY A 284 -47.68 -4.21 19.72
C GLY A 284 -49.08 -4.62 20.19
N ARG A 285 -49.33 -4.74 21.51
CA ARG A 285 -50.65 -5.09 22.06
C ARG A 285 -51.76 -4.14 21.60
N GLY A 286 -51.46 -2.86 21.38
CA GLY A 286 -52.42 -1.89 20.84
C GLY A 286 -52.77 -2.07 19.35
N LEU A 287 -51.96 -2.82 18.60
CA LEU A 287 -52.23 -3.19 17.20
C LEU A 287 -52.99 -4.52 17.08
N GLN A 288 -53.20 -5.25 18.19
CA GLN A 288 -53.92 -6.51 18.21
C GLN A 288 -55.42 -6.27 18.39
N GLN A 289 -56.20 -6.42 17.32
CA GLN A 289 -57.66 -6.38 17.40
C GLN A 289 -58.20 -7.74 17.85
N VAL A 290 -58.81 -7.77 19.04
CA VAL A 290 -59.47 -8.97 19.57
C VAL A 290 -60.82 -9.12 18.87
N HIS A 291 -60.94 -10.12 18.00
CA HIS A 291 -62.17 -10.45 17.30
C HIS A 291 -62.90 -11.58 18.06
N ILE A 292 -64.18 -11.37 18.38
CA ILE A 292 -65.03 -12.40 19.01
C ILE A 292 -65.90 -13.02 17.91
N ASN A 293 -65.92 -14.35 17.87
CA ASN A 293 -66.75 -15.08 16.90
C ASN A 293 -68.24 -14.95 17.26
N GLU A 294 -69.09 -14.59 16.30
CA GLU A 294 -70.55 -14.45 16.49
C GLU A 294 -71.24 -15.74 16.96
N ASN A 295 -70.61 -16.90 16.74
CA ASN A 295 -71.13 -18.17 17.25
C ASN A 295 -71.12 -18.27 18.78
N PHE A 296 -70.31 -17.46 19.49
CA PHE A 296 -70.38 -17.40 20.96
C PHE A 296 -71.72 -16.90 21.47
N ALA A 297 -72.42 -16.03 20.70
CA ALA A 297 -73.75 -15.54 21.05
C ALA A 297 -74.86 -16.58 20.81
N LYS A 298 -74.59 -17.66 20.07
CA LYS A 298 -75.56 -18.73 19.79
C LYS A 298 -75.54 -19.84 20.85
N THR A 299 -74.43 -19.97 21.59
CA THR A 299 -74.23 -20.96 22.66
C THR A 299 -74.55 -20.43 24.06
N SER A 300 -74.73 -19.11 24.21
CA SER A 300 -75.17 -18.42 25.42
C SER A 300 -76.68 -18.22 25.44
#